data_AF-A0A821LGR4-F1
#
_entry.id   AF-A0A821LGR4-F1
#
_cell.length_a   1.000
_cell.length_b   1.000
_cell.length_c   1.000
_cell.angle_alpha   90.00
_cell.angle_beta   90.00
_cell.angle_gamma   90.00
#
_symmetry.space_group_name_H-M   'P 1'
#
loop_
_entity.id
_entity.type
_entity.pdbx_description
1 polymer ?
#
loop_
_entity_poly.entity_id
_entity_poly.type
_entity_poly.pdbx_seq_one_letter_code
_entity_poly.pdbx_strand_id
1 'polypeptide(L)' 'GRPNNLMPYVAQVAVGRLPFVNVTGTDYDTPDGTGVRDYIHVVDLGTGHLACMKKFKENCGLQ' A
#
# COMPACT_ATOMS: atom_id res chain seq x y z
N GLY A 1 5.35 -16.88 7.75
CA GLY A 1 6.53 -16.21 7.18
C GLY A 1 6.53 -14.74 7.55
N ARG A 2 7.70 -14.10 7.60
CA ARG A 2 7.82 -12.66 7.92
C ARG A 2 7.37 -11.85 6.70
N PRO A 3 6.40 -10.93 6.83
CA PRO A 3 5.92 -10.13 5.71
C PRO A 3 6.94 -9.04 5.36
N ASN A 4 7.08 -8.77 4.05
CA ASN A 4 8.01 -7.76 3.53
C ASN A 4 7.40 -6.35 3.46
N ASN A 5 6.06 -6.26 3.45
CA ASN A 5 5.34 -5.00 3.33
C ASN A 5 5.00 -4.43 4.72
N LEU A 6 4.98 -3.10 4.83
CA LEU A 6 4.79 -2.42 6.12
C LEU A 6 3.47 -2.80 6.81
N MET A 7 2.34 -2.66 6.13
CA MET A 7 1.02 -2.90 6.74
C MET A 7 0.83 -4.30 7.35
N PRO A 8 1.12 -5.41 6.64
CA PRO A 8 1.02 -6.73 7.27
C PRO A 8 2.06 -6.96 8.38
N TYR A 9 3.22 -6.29 8.33
CA TYR A 9 4.22 -6.36 9.40
C TYR A 9 3.73 -5.64 10.66
N VAL A 10 3.20 -4.43 10.52
CA VAL A 10 2.55 -3.67 11.61
C VAL A 10 1.40 -4.46 12.22
N ALA A 11 0.55 -5.08 11.39
CA ALA A 11 -0.56 -5.90 11.88
C ALA A 11 -0.08 -7.09 12.72
N GLN A 12 1.01 -7.76 12.33
CA GLN A 12 1.59 -8.86 13.11
C GLN A 12 2.14 -8.41 14.46
N VAL A 13 2.73 -7.20 14.54
CA VAL A 13 3.16 -6.61 15.81
C VAL A 13 1.95 -6.27 16.68
N ALA A 14 0.90 -5.68 16.10
CA ALA A 14 -0.31 -5.31 16.82
C ALA A 14 -1.03 -6.51 17.46
N VAL A 15 -0.99 -7.69 16.81
CA VAL A 15 -1.53 -8.94 17.37
C VAL A 15 -0.52 -9.73 18.23
N GLY A 16 0.64 -9.15 18.53
CA GLY A 16 1.67 -9.75 19.40
C GLY A 16 2.45 -10.91 18.77
N ARG A 17 2.34 -11.15 17.46
CA ARG A 17 3.13 -12.19 16.76
C ARG A 17 4.59 -11.77 16.56
N LEU A 18 4.87 -10.48 16.58
CA LEU A 18 6.19 -9.89 16.46
C LEU A 18 6.39 -8.83 17.54
N PRO A 19 7.61 -8.65 18.05
CA PRO A 19 7.84 -7.79 19.22
C PRO A 19 7.78 -6.28 18.88
N PHE A 20 8.23 -5.88 17.69
CA PHE A 20 8.28 -4.47 17.28
C PHE A 20 8.32 -4.30 15.75
N VAL A 21 7.92 -3.11 15.30
CA VAL A 21 8.05 -2.67 13.91
C VAL A 21 9.47 -2.15 13.67
N ASN A 22 10.13 -2.54 12.58
CA ASN A 22 11.43 -2.01 12.19
C ASN A 22 11.23 -0.98 11.08
N VAL A 23 11.63 0.27 11.34
CA VAL A 23 11.55 1.36 10.35
C VAL A 23 12.87 1.43 9.60
N THR A 24 12.82 1.26 8.27
CA THR A 24 14.02 1.25 7.42
C THR A 24 14.36 2.66 6.93
N GLY A 25 15.31 3.32 7.60
CA GLY A 25 15.80 4.67 7.28
C GLY A 25 15.01 5.77 8.00
N THR A 26 15.75 6.77 8.50
CA THR A 26 15.23 7.91 9.30
C THR A 26 15.87 9.25 8.90
N ASP A 27 16.54 9.27 7.75
CA ASP A 27 17.36 10.37 7.23
C ASP A 27 17.00 10.72 5.78
N TYR A 28 15.80 10.33 5.32
CA TYR A 28 15.28 10.79 4.04
C TYR A 28 14.94 12.29 4.10
N ASP A 29 14.97 12.96 2.95
CA ASP A 29 14.47 14.34 2.81
C ASP A 29 12.93 14.37 2.81
N THR A 30 12.35 14.02 3.96
CA THR A 30 10.92 13.99 4.24
C THR A 30 10.66 14.66 5.60
N PRO A 31 9.42 15.13 5.87
CA PRO A 31 9.15 15.92 7.08
C PRO A 31 9.53 15.26 8.41
N ASP A 32 9.54 13.94 8.49
CA ASP A 32 9.89 13.16 9.69
C ASP A 32 11.13 12.26 9.50
N GLY A 33 11.81 12.36 8.36
CA GLY A 33 12.96 11.53 7.99
C GLY A 33 12.62 10.10 7.57
N THR A 34 11.37 9.66 7.64
CA THR A 34 10.94 8.31 7.25
C THR A 34 10.37 8.26 5.82
N GLY A 35 10.23 7.07 5.25
CA GLY A 35 9.70 6.90 3.90
C GLY A 35 8.21 7.25 3.80
N VAL A 36 7.87 8.29 3.04
CA VAL A 36 6.48 8.67 2.74
C VAL A 36 5.91 7.82 1.60
N ARG A 37 4.67 7.32 1.72
CA ARG A 37 4.00 6.49 0.71
C ARG A 37 2.52 6.85 0.60
N ASP A 38 1.98 6.70 -0.61
CA ASP A 38 0.53 6.80 -0.86
C ASP A 38 -0.12 5.43 -0.63
N TYR A 39 -0.83 5.27 0.48
CA TYR A 39 -1.52 4.02 0.81
C TYR A 39 -2.94 4.05 0.28
N ILE A 40 -3.21 3.18 -0.70
CA ILE A 40 -4.55 2.94 -1.21
C ILE A 40 -5.20 1.73 -0.52
N HIS A 41 -6.50 1.85 -0.19
CA HIS A 41 -7.25 0.73 0.33
C HIS A 41 -7.45 -0.33 -0.76
N VAL A 42 -7.23 -1.61 -0.45
CA VAL A 42 -7.24 -2.69 -1.45
C VAL A 42 -8.57 -2.81 -2.21
N VAL A 43 -9.68 -2.45 -1.56
CA VAL A 43 -11.01 -2.45 -2.19
C VAL A 43 -11.12 -1.33 -3.22
N ASP A 44 -10.57 -0.14 -2.95
CA ASP A 44 -10.60 0.99 -3.89
C ASP A 44 -9.76 0.68 -5.14
N LEU A 45 -8.62 0.01 -4.96
CA LEU A 45 -7.85 -0.50 -6.08
C LEU A 45 -8.68 -1.48 -6.91
N GLY A 46 -9.38 -2.43 -6.26
CA GLY A 46 -10.24 -3.39 -6.94
C GLY A 46 -11.41 -2.74 -7.70
N THR A 47 -12.10 -1.79 -7.10
CA THR A 47 -13.20 -1.05 -7.75
C THR A 47 -12.69 -0.19 -8.90
N GLY A 48 -11.50 0.41 -8.77
CA GLY A 48 -10.82 1.13 -9.84
C GLY A 48 -10.56 0.24 -11.07
N HIS A 49 -10.10 -1.00 -10.86
CA HIS A 49 -9.93 -1.95 -11.97
C HIS A 49 -11.26 -2.29 -12.66
N LEU A 50 -12.34 -2.50 -11.90
CA LEU A 50 -13.67 -2.77 -12.47
C LEU A 50 -14.19 -1.58 -13.27
N ALA A 51 -14.02 -0.36 -12.77
CA ALA A 51 -14.40 0.87 -13.46
C ALA A 51 -13.61 1.03 -14.78
N CYS A 52 -12.31 0.77 -14.73
CA CYS A 52 -11.43 0.78 -15.90
C CYS A 52 -11.92 -0.20 -16.98
N MET A 53 -12.19 -1.46 -16.62
CA MET A 53 -12.69 -2.46 -17.57
C MET A 53 -14.04 -2.09 -18.19
N LYS A 54 -14.96 -1.50 -17.42
CA LYS A 54 -16.25 -1.02 -17.96
C LYS A 54 -16.03 0.07 -19.00
N LYS A 55 -15.16 1.05 -18.68
CA LYS A 55 -14.83 2.14 -19.60
C LYS A 55 -14.21 1.63 -20.89
N PHE A 56 -13.28 0.66 -20.80
CA PHE A 56 -12.66 0.02 -21.96
C PHE A 56 -13.68 -0.66 -22.90
N LYS A 57 -14.75 -1.25 -22.36
CA LYS A 57 -15.83 -1.86 -23.17
C LYS A 57 -16.74 -0.83 -23.84
N GLU A 58 -16.95 0.31 -23.21
CA GLU A 58 -17.89 1.33 -23.68
C GLU A 58 -17.27 2.28 -24.71
N ASN A 59 -16.00 2.65 -24.55
CA ASN A 59 -15.21 3.42 -25.51
C ASN A 59 -13.73 3.30 -25.15
N CYS A 60 -12.95 2.66 -26.03
CA CYS A 60 -11.50 2.57 -25.88
C CYS A 60 -10.90 3.95 -26.17
N GLY A 61 -10.40 4.64 -25.14
CA GLY A 61 -9.65 5.90 -25.29
C GLY A 61 -8.23 5.73 -25.84
N LEU A 62 -7.82 4.48 -26.10
CA LEU A 62 -6.68 4.13 -26.95
C LEU A 62 -7.25 3.89 -28.36
N GLN A 63 -7.47 4.97 -29.11
CA GLN A 63 -7.53 4.96 -30.58
C GLN A 63 -6.30 5.69 -31.10
#